data_AF-A0A0A2JQU8-F1
#
_entry.id   AF-A0A0A2JQU8-F1
#
_cell.length_a   1.000
_cell.length_b   1.000
_cell.length_c   1.000
_cell.angle_alpha   90.00
_cell.angle_beta   90.00
_cell.angle_gamma   90.00
#
_symmetry.space_group_name_H-M   'P 1'
#
loop_
_entity.id
_entity.type
_entity.pdbx_description
1 polymer ?
#
loop_
_entity_poly.entity_id
_entity_poly.type
_entity_poly.pdbx_seq_one_letter_code
_entity_poly.pdbx_strand_id
1 'polypeptide(L)'
;MVRTAQTSQASAQPSGWIQREYADHEGKIVILGKDANESQFYKPEGGEAYRLQIYSTGPIQQEELKKLYQYFCFNLSQLPFLEIYSCNPADGLACVEHQRREVAHRKRLHAEQREGEHDESLPPLIPTMRTGFNDQFMSGFCFLLTSKSYLQGSFADNEHGTGPWWISFDRSLPSTVKKLDLIKRLDSPATDLQTFAEWGIAVNPEIRDIDVNITTDQTEINSDMKDLLRGIYSTFVYGEIDYGLHEPLPPAPSEGTPTLQHIQEVLEQQQQSAEVQSVDLSLLRLTLGPENNTVTVTNSSSGGECDLQYVIYVQFLANVDQEKAALLETTARTFTAGVISCLPASKTIYFEFRIPGLSLSSIISAPPNGFDVGASHEFEAGSVMRALPQIRRDVSVHPLPHHFFTVVLDKPAFIQEPSVLFYILWTDPSQYIEPQSTDTVIGTMRSAGIQEAARRLAMLAVEERITESPRRLTREEHRELLSLSPEEYEQKMNF
;
A
#
# COMPACT_ATOMS: atom_id res chain seq x y z
N MET A 1 11.84 -40.63 -60.59
CA MET A 1 10.58 -40.13 -59.97
C MET A 1 10.68 -40.34 -58.47
N VAL A 2 11.02 -39.30 -57.72
CA VAL A 2 11.00 -39.31 -56.25
C VAL A 2 9.96 -38.27 -55.86
N ARG A 3 8.87 -38.72 -55.24
CA ARG A 3 7.83 -37.85 -54.68
C ARG A 3 8.35 -37.30 -53.36
N THR A 4 8.66 -36.01 -53.33
CA THR A 4 8.92 -35.26 -52.11
C THR A 4 7.58 -35.09 -51.40
N ALA A 5 7.44 -35.69 -50.22
CA ALA A 5 6.31 -35.45 -49.34
C ALA A 5 6.41 -34.01 -48.83
N GLN A 6 5.42 -33.18 -49.19
CA GLN A 6 5.19 -31.92 -48.51
C GLN A 6 4.72 -32.24 -47.09
N THR A 7 5.56 -31.96 -46.10
CA THR A 7 5.13 -31.80 -44.72
C THR A 7 4.16 -30.63 -44.70
N SER A 8 2.87 -30.94 -44.49
CA SER A 8 1.85 -29.94 -44.22
C SER A 8 2.30 -29.11 -43.02
N GLN A 9 2.53 -27.81 -43.23
CA GLN A 9 2.48 -26.83 -42.14
C GLN A 9 1.15 -27.08 -41.42
N ALA A 10 1.23 -27.45 -40.14
CA ALA A 10 0.08 -27.44 -39.26
C ALA A 10 -0.52 -26.03 -39.39
N SER A 11 -1.76 -25.96 -39.87
CA SER A 11 -2.50 -24.71 -39.99
C SER A 11 -2.49 -24.04 -38.63
N ALA A 12 -1.86 -22.86 -38.52
CA ALA A 12 -1.97 -22.05 -37.33
C ALA A 12 -3.46 -21.80 -37.09
N GLN A 13 -4.00 -22.39 -36.02
CA GLN A 13 -5.39 -22.12 -35.63
C GLN A 13 -5.52 -20.61 -35.39
N PRO A 14 -6.60 -19.98 -35.87
CA PRO A 14 -6.84 -18.57 -35.63
C PRO A 14 -6.94 -18.32 -34.12
N SER A 15 -6.26 -17.28 -33.63
CA SER A 15 -6.40 -16.85 -32.25
C SER A 15 -7.82 -16.34 -31.99
N GLY A 16 -8.33 -16.62 -30.81
CA GLY A 16 -9.63 -16.12 -30.37
C GLY A 16 -9.64 -15.88 -28.86
N TRP A 17 -10.67 -15.18 -28.41
CA TRP A 17 -10.89 -15.03 -26.97
C TRP A 17 -11.24 -16.39 -26.35
N ILE A 18 -10.40 -16.84 -25.41
CA ILE A 18 -10.63 -18.03 -24.60
C ILE A 18 -10.70 -17.58 -23.14
N GLN A 19 -11.62 -18.13 -22.36
CA GLN A 19 -11.76 -17.80 -20.94
C GLN A 19 -12.12 -19.03 -20.09
N ARG A 20 -11.83 -18.93 -18.80
CA ARG A 20 -12.38 -19.79 -17.75
C ARG A 20 -12.86 -18.92 -16.59
N GLU A 21 -13.83 -19.44 -15.85
CA GLU A 21 -14.42 -18.75 -14.70
C GLU A 21 -14.16 -19.53 -13.41
N TYR A 22 -13.97 -18.81 -12.32
CA TYR A 22 -13.90 -19.36 -10.97
C TYR A 22 -14.41 -18.32 -9.97
N ALA A 23 -14.58 -18.74 -8.72
CA ALA A 23 -15.00 -17.86 -7.63
C ALA A 23 -13.80 -17.25 -6.90
N ASP A 24 -13.90 -15.96 -6.53
CA ASP A 24 -13.00 -15.34 -5.56
C ASP A 24 -13.35 -15.76 -4.12
N HIS A 25 -12.61 -15.22 -3.14
CA HIS A 25 -12.82 -15.49 -1.72
C HIS A 25 -14.20 -15.06 -1.18
N GLU A 26 -14.92 -14.19 -1.88
CA GLU A 26 -16.29 -13.78 -1.55
C GLU A 26 -17.35 -14.59 -2.32
N GLY A 27 -16.93 -15.51 -3.18
CA GLY A 27 -17.83 -16.30 -4.03
C GLY A 27 -18.26 -15.59 -5.31
N LYS A 28 -17.68 -14.44 -5.65
CA LYS A 28 -18.01 -13.68 -6.86
C LYS A 28 -17.20 -14.20 -8.05
N ILE A 29 -17.76 -14.04 -9.25
CA ILE A 29 -17.17 -14.60 -10.47
C ILE A 29 -15.92 -13.79 -10.85
N VAL A 30 -14.86 -14.51 -11.21
CA VAL A 30 -13.65 -13.99 -11.82
C VAL A 30 -13.48 -14.63 -13.19
N ILE A 31 -13.26 -13.81 -14.21
CA ILE A 31 -12.98 -14.26 -15.57
C ILE A 31 -11.47 -14.24 -15.76
N LEU A 32 -10.87 -15.40 -16.05
CA LEU A 32 -9.49 -15.49 -16.53
C LEU A 32 -9.51 -15.72 -18.03
N GLY A 33 -9.12 -14.71 -18.81
CA GLY A 33 -9.24 -14.72 -20.26
C GLY A 33 -8.03 -14.18 -21.00
N LYS A 34 -7.89 -14.62 -22.26
CA LYS A 34 -6.79 -14.26 -23.16
C LYS A 34 -7.22 -14.40 -24.63
N ASP A 35 -6.76 -13.49 -25.50
CA ASP A 35 -6.86 -13.70 -26.97
C ASP A 35 -5.68 -14.56 -27.41
N ALA A 36 -5.93 -15.86 -27.64
CA ALA A 36 -4.90 -16.88 -27.84
C ALA A 36 -5.45 -18.11 -28.59
N ASN A 37 -4.58 -19.04 -28.96
CA ASN A 37 -5.00 -20.40 -29.34
C ASN A 37 -5.04 -21.32 -28.10
N GLU A 38 -5.59 -22.54 -28.24
CA GLU A 38 -5.71 -23.48 -27.12
C GLU A 38 -4.37 -23.79 -26.44
N SER A 39 -3.30 -23.99 -27.23
CA SER A 39 -1.98 -24.32 -26.67
C SER A 39 -1.43 -23.20 -25.78
N GLN A 40 -1.59 -21.94 -26.22
CA GLN A 40 -1.16 -20.75 -25.47
C GLN A 40 -2.02 -20.48 -24.23
N PHE A 41 -3.29 -20.90 -24.23
CA PHE A 41 -4.18 -20.74 -23.08
C PHE A 41 -3.92 -21.80 -22.01
N TYR A 42 -3.79 -23.07 -22.38
CA TYR A 42 -3.64 -24.17 -21.41
C TYR A 42 -2.19 -24.45 -21.01
N LYS A 43 -1.20 -24.03 -21.81
CA LYS A 43 0.22 -24.22 -21.52
C LYS A 43 1.02 -22.93 -21.78
N PRO A 44 0.74 -21.85 -21.05
CA PRO A 44 1.47 -20.60 -21.21
C PRO A 44 2.92 -20.73 -20.72
N GLU A 45 3.86 -20.10 -21.42
CA GLU A 45 5.29 -20.10 -21.07
C GLU A 45 5.79 -18.72 -20.68
N GLY A 46 6.70 -18.65 -19.70
CA GLY A 46 7.32 -17.40 -19.25
C GLY A 46 6.28 -16.33 -18.86
N GLY A 47 6.48 -15.10 -19.30
CA GLY A 47 5.56 -13.98 -19.01
C GLY A 47 4.15 -14.14 -19.59
N GLU A 48 3.91 -15.06 -20.54
CA GLU A 48 2.55 -15.36 -20.99
C GLU A 48 1.68 -15.99 -19.90
N ALA A 49 2.30 -16.60 -18.88
CA ALA A 49 1.61 -17.18 -17.73
C ALA A 49 1.22 -16.12 -16.68
N TYR A 50 1.68 -14.88 -16.84
CA TYR A 50 1.37 -13.79 -15.93
C TYR A 50 -0.12 -13.42 -16.00
N ARG A 51 -0.69 -12.99 -14.87
CA ARG A 51 -2.11 -12.70 -14.71
C ARG A 51 -2.27 -11.26 -14.24
N LEU A 52 -2.70 -10.38 -15.13
CA LEU A 52 -2.98 -8.99 -14.84
C LEU A 52 -4.36 -8.89 -14.19
N GLN A 53 -4.40 -8.40 -12.95
CA GLN A 53 -5.66 -8.23 -12.22
C GLN A 53 -6.35 -6.94 -12.61
N ILE A 54 -7.57 -7.07 -13.11
CA ILE A 54 -8.40 -5.97 -13.57
C ILE A 54 -9.68 -5.90 -12.73
N TYR A 55 -9.86 -4.77 -12.06
CA TYR A 55 -11.10 -4.38 -11.41
C TYR A 55 -11.78 -3.29 -12.24
N SER A 56 -13.07 -3.09 -12.03
CA SER A 56 -13.84 -2.03 -12.68
C SER A 56 -14.90 -1.53 -11.72
N THR A 57 -15.20 -0.23 -11.68
CA THR A 57 -16.29 0.32 -10.85
C THR A 57 -17.68 -0.04 -11.38
N GLY A 58 -17.77 -0.52 -12.62
CA GLY A 58 -18.99 -1.01 -13.25
C GLY A 58 -18.80 -2.30 -14.04
N PRO A 59 -19.89 -3.00 -14.39
CA PRO A 59 -19.80 -4.29 -15.05
C PRO A 59 -19.23 -4.18 -16.47
N ILE A 60 -18.27 -5.05 -16.78
CA ILE A 60 -17.70 -5.24 -18.12
C ILE A 60 -18.54 -6.28 -18.86
N GLN A 61 -19.01 -5.94 -20.06
CA GLN A 61 -19.85 -6.84 -20.86
C GLN A 61 -19.00 -7.85 -21.65
N GLN A 62 -19.59 -8.99 -22.03
CA GLN A 62 -18.89 -10.07 -22.73
C GLN A 62 -18.30 -9.60 -24.07
N GLU A 63 -19.01 -8.74 -24.80
CA GLU A 63 -18.58 -8.14 -26.06
C GLU A 63 -17.42 -7.13 -25.90
N GLU A 64 -17.17 -6.67 -24.68
CA GLU A 64 -16.13 -5.67 -24.37
C GLU A 64 -14.77 -6.33 -24.09
N LEU A 65 -14.75 -7.62 -23.69
CA LEU A 65 -13.56 -8.34 -23.22
C LEU A 65 -12.41 -8.34 -24.24
N LYS A 66 -12.72 -8.54 -25.52
CA LYS A 66 -11.69 -8.55 -26.57
C LYS A 66 -11.06 -7.17 -26.75
N LYS A 67 -11.86 -6.09 -26.68
CA LYS A 67 -11.35 -4.72 -26.78
C LYS A 67 -10.51 -4.36 -25.56
N LEU A 68 -10.96 -4.77 -24.38
CA LEU A 68 -10.21 -4.59 -23.14
C LEU A 68 -8.85 -5.29 -23.20
N TYR A 69 -8.83 -6.53 -23.70
CA TYR A 69 -7.58 -7.26 -23.93
C TYR A 69 -6.66 -6.53 -24.89
N GLN A 70 -7.19 -6.04 -26.02
CA GLN A 70 -6.41 -5.26 -26.97
C GLN A 70 -5.87 -3.97 -26.34
N TYR A 71 -6.64 -3.29 -25.50
CA TYR A 71 -6.22 -2.06 -24.84
C TYR A 71 -4.98 -2.27 -23.96
N PHE A 72 -4.98 -3.29 -23.10
CA PHE A 72 -3.82 -3.60 -22.23
C PHE A 72 -2.67 -4.31 -22.95
N CYS A 73 -2.99 -5.16 -23.93
CA CYS A 73 -2.02 -6.08 -24.52
C CYS A 73 -1.59 -5.70 -25.94
N PHE A 74 -1.92 -4.49 -26.42
CA PHE A 74 -1.50 -4.03 -27.74
C PHE A 74 0.03 -4.08 -27.86
N ASN A 75 0.55 -4.72 -28.90
CA ASN A 75 1.98 -4.71 -29.24
C ASN A 75 2.93 -5.15 -28.10
N LEU A 76 2.47 -6.04 -27.23
CA LEU A 76 3.32 -6.73 -26.25
C LEU A 76 3.98 -7.96 -26.87
N SER A 77 5.22 -8.23 -26.48
CA SER A 77 5.96 -9.43 -26.92
C SER A 77 5.51 -10.69 -26.18
N GLN A 78 5.12 -10.55 -24.92
CA GLN A 78 4.54 -11.60 -24.10
C GLN A 78 3.13 -11.17 -23.72
N LEU A 79 2.14 -11.95 -24.13
CA LEU A 79 0.73 -11.64 -23.95
C LEU A 79 0.24 -12.29 -22.65
N PRO A 80 0.02 -11.53 -21.56
CA PRO A 80 -0.45 -12.09 -20.29
C PRO A 80 -1.95 -12.43 -20.34
N PHE A 81 -2.43 -13.13 -19.32
CA PHE A 81 -3.87 -13.25 -19.07
C PHE A 81 -4.41 -11.97 -18.44
N LEU A 82 -5.68 -11.66 -18.74
CA LEU A 82 -6.47 -10.76 -17.91
C LEU A 82 -7.28 -11.59 -16.90
N GLU A 83 -7.23 -11.16 -15.65
CA GLU A 83 -8.00 -11.70 -14.55
C GLU A 83 -8.98 -10.63 -14.06
N ILE A 84 -10.22 -10.72 -14.52
CA ILE A 84 -11.24 -9.67 -14.44
C ILE A 84 -12.23 -10.01 -13.31
N TYR A 85 -12.32 -9.12 -12.32
CA TYR A 85 -13.16 -9.31 -11.13
C TYR A 85 -14.54 -8.66 -11.30
N SER A 86 -15.61 -9.39 -10.96
CA SER A 86 -16.99 -8.90 -11.02
C SER A 86 -17.45 -8.14 -9.76
N CYS A 87 -16.59 -8.00 -8.76
CA CYS A 87 -16.95 -7.46 -7.45
C CYS A 87 -17.24 -5.96 -7.42
N ASN A 88 -16.95 -5.25 -8.50
CA ASN A 88 -17.21 -3.83 -8.72
C ASN A 88 -16.83 -2.93 -7.53
N PRO A 89 -15.54 -2.87 -7.16
CA PRO A 89 -15.09 -2.05 -6.04
C PRO A 89 -15.37 -0.56 -6.29
N ALA A 90 -15.63 0.18 -5.21
CA ALA A 90 -15.97 1.60 -5.30
C ALA A 90 -14.78 2.48 -5.71
N ASP A 91 -13.56 2.12 -5.29
CA ASP A 91 -12.33 2.87 -5.51
C ASP A 91 -11.08 1.97 -5.38
N GLY A 92 -9.90 2.57 -5.53
CA GLY A 92 -8.64 1.85 -5.50
C GLY A 92 -8.29 1.23 -4.13
N LEU A 93 -8.75 1.79 -3.02
CA LEU A 93 -8.50 1.22 -1.68
C LEU A 93 -9.31 -0.06 -1.48
N ALA A 94 -10.55 -0.09 -1.97
CA ALA A 94 -11.36 -1.30 -1.98
C ALA A 94 -10.73 -2.43 -2.82
N CYS A 95 -10.06 -2.11 -3.94
CA CYS A 95 -9.29 -3.09 -4.71
C CYS A 95 -8.14 -3.71 -3.89
N VAL A 96 -7.40 -2.88 -3.16
CA VAL A 96 -6.29 -3.34 -2.30
C VAL A 96 -6.79 -4.28 -1.22
N GLU A 97 -7.85 -3.87 -0.52
CA GLU A 97 -8.47 -4.68 0.52
C GLU A 97 -8.96 -6.04 -0.01
N HIS A 98 -9.59 -6.05 -1.18
CA HIS A 98 -10.03 -7.26 -1.86
C HIS A 98 -8.85 -8.16 -2.23
N GLN A 99 -7.83 -7.64 -2.95
CA GLN A 99 -6.69 -8.44 -3.39
C GLN A 99 -5.90 -9.01 -2.20
N ARG A 100 -5.67 -8.25 -1.12
CA ARG A 100 -4.97 -8.77 0.06
C ARG A 100 -5.67 -10.01 0.63
N ARG A 101 -6.99 -9.98 0.71
CA ARG A 101 -7.80 -11.14 1.16
C ARG A 101 -7.78 -12.28 0.15
N GLU A 102 -7.82 -11.97 -1.14
CA GLU A 102 -7.75 -12.95 -2.22
C GLU A 102 -6.41 -13.68 -2.26
N VAL A 103 -5.29 -12.96 -2.17
CA VAL A 103 -3.93 -13.52 -2.07
C VAL A 103 -3.86 -14.47 -0.88
N ALA A 104 -4.37 -14.03 0.28
CA ALA A 104 -4.39 -14.84 1.48
C ALA A 104 -5.24 -16.11 1.34
N HIS A 105 -6.43 -15.99 0.74
CA HIS A 105 -7.33 -17.10 0.48
C HIS A 105 -6.69 -18.14 -0.44
N ARG A 106 -6.14 -17.72 -1.58
CA ARG A 106 -5.53 -18.63 -2.56
C ARG A 106 -4.28 -19.30 -2.00
N LYS A 107 -3.42 -18.58 -1.27
CA LYS A 107 -2.25 -19.20 -0.61
C LYS A 107 -2.66 -20.35 0.32
N ARG A 108 -3.75 -20.18 1.09
CA ARG A 108 -4.27 -21.25 1.95
C ARG A 108 -4.81 -22.44 1.15
N LEU A 109 -5.64 -22.17 0.13
CA LEU A 109 -6.18 -23.23 -0.74
C LEU A 109 -5.07 -24.09 -1.37
N HIS A 110 -4.00 -23.45 -1.85
CA HIS A 110 -2.86 -24.15 -2.45
C HIS A 110 -2.00 -24.86 -1.40
N ALA A 111 -1.87 -24.33 -0.18
CA ALA A 111 -1.13 -25.00 0.89
C ALA A 111 -1.84 -26.25 1.43
N GLU A 112 -3.18 -26.30 1.33
CA GLU A 112 -4.00 -27.46 1.73
C GLU A 112 -3.99 -28.59 0.69
N GLN A 113 -3.52 -28.33 -0.54
CA GLN A 113 -3.36 -29.38 -1.54
C GLN A 113 -2.26 -30.37 -1.13
N ARG A 114 -2.52 -31.66 -1.33
CA ARG A 114 -1.50 -32.70 -1.14
C ARG A 114 -0.46 -32.59 -2.25
N GLU A 115 0.82 -32.74 -1.89
CA GLU A 115 1.92 -32.77 -2.86
C GLU A 115 1.61 -33.75 -4.01
N GLY A 116 1.56 -33.23 -5.25
CA GLY A 116 1.36 -34.01 -6.47
C GLY A 116 -0.05 -33.98 -7.07
N GLU A 117 -1.05 -33.40 -6.39
CA GLU A 117 -2.41 -33.21 -6.94
C GLU A 117 -2.59 -31.76 -7.42
N HIS A 118 -2.30 -31.49 -8.71
CA HIS A 118 -2.61 -30.19 -9.32
C HIS A 118 -4.10 -30.15 -9.70
N ASP A 119 -4.92 -29.51 -8.86
CA ASP A 119 -6.33 -29.26 -9.18
C ASP A 119 -6.47 -27.98 -10.01
N GLU A 120 -6.69 -28.15 -11.32
CA GLU A 120 -6.94 -27.05 -12.26
C GLU A 120 -8.22 -26.24 -11.96
N SER A 121 -9.10 -26.77 -11.10
CA SER A 121 -10.31 -26.06 -10.64
C SER A 121 -10.02 -24.99 -9.60
N LEU A 122 -8.85 -25.02 -8.95
CA LEU A 122 -8.49 -23.97 -8.03
C LEU A 122 -8.19 -22.64 -8.75
N PRO A 123 -8.54 -21.51 -8.12
CA PRO A 123 -8.09 -20.21 -8.59
C PRO A 123 -6.55 -20.17 -8.59
N PRO A 124 -5.92 -19.65 -9.65
CA PRO A 124 -4.47 -19.61 -9.75
C PRO A 124 -3.86 -18.66 -8.71
N LEU A 125 -2.64 -18.94 -8.25
CA LEU A 125 -1.91 -18.02 -7.38
C LEU A 125 -1.73 -16.65 -8.05
N ILE A 126 -1.75 -15.60 -7.23
CA ILE A 126 -1.60 -14.21 -7.68
C ILE A 126 -0.12 -13.86 -7.70
N PRO A 127 0.44 -13.51 -8.86
CA PRO A 127 1.85 -13.20 -8.97
C PRO A 127 2.20 -11.87 -8.29
N THR A 128 3.46 -11.72 -7.91
CA THR A 128 4.01 -10.43 -7.46
C THR A 128 4.27 -9.56 -8.69
N MET A 129 4.12 -8.24 -8.54
CA MET A 129 4.62 -7.28 -9.52
C MET A 129 5.62 -6.37 -8.83
N ARG A 130 6.77 -6.10 -9.46
CA ARG A 130 7.66 -5.03 -8.99
C ARG A 130 7.37 -3.74 -9.74
N THR A 131 6.83 -2.76 -9.02
CA THR A 131 6.60 -1.41 -9.54
C THR A 131 7.68 -0.45 -9.04
N GLY A 132 8.30 0.31 -9.95
CA GLY A 132 9.28 1.36 -9.62
C GLY A 132 10.72 1.05 -10.06
N PHE A 133 11.52 2.11 -10.24
CA PHE A 133 12.91 2.02 -10.71
C PHE A 133 13.95 1.85 -9.58
N ASN A 134 13.56 2.04 -8.31
CA ASN A 134 14.48 2.12 -7.15
C ASN A 134 14.02 1.27 -5.96
N ASP A 135 13.97 -0.06 -6.07
CA ASP A 135 13.83 -1.00 -4.94
C ASP A 135 12.67 -0.75 -3.94
N GLN A 136 11.69 0.06 -4.31
CA GLN A 136 10.45 0.21 -3.56
C GLN A 136 9.56 -0.98 -3.90
N PHE A 137 9.89 -2.14 -3.35
CA PHE A 137 9.17 -3.39 -3.57
C PHE A 137 7.75 -3.32 -2.97
N MET A 138 6.80 -2.80 -3.72
CA MET A 138 5.40 -3.21 -3.57
C MET A 138 5.27 -4.56 -4.25
N SER A 139 4.71 -5.55 -3.58
CA SER A 139 4.56 -6.90 -4.15
C SER A 139 3.16 -7.12 -4.74
N GLY A 140 2.20 -6.25 -4.44
CA GLY A 140 0.82 -6.26 -4.93
C GLY A 140 0.60 -5.20 -5.98
N PHE A 141 -0.17 -5.56 -7.00
CA PHE A 141 -0.52 -4.66 -8.09
C PHE A 141 -1.84 -5.04 -8.74
N CYS A 142 -2.66 -4.05 -9.09
CA CYS A 142 -3.85 -4.24 -9.91
C CYS A 142 -4.26 -2.95 -10.64
N PHE A 143 -5.10 -3.11 -11.66
CA PHE A 143 -5.76 -2.00 -12.34
C PHE A 143 -7.19 -1.82 -11.85
N LEU A 144 -7.65 -0.57 -11.80
CA LEU A 144 -9.07 -0.22 -11.66
C LEU A 144 -9.55 0.62 -12.83
N LEU A 145 -10.55 0.13 -13.55
CA LEU A 145 -11.26 0.88 -14.58
C LEU A 145 -12.38 1.69 -13.94
N THR A 146 -12.30 3.02 -14.03
CA THR A 146 -13.36 3.93 -13.56
C THR A 146 -14.25 4.43 -14.70
N SER A 147 -13.84 4.18 -15.94
CA SER A 147 -14.53 4.60 -17.16
C SER A 147 -14.43 3.53 -18.26
N LYS A 148 -15.19 3.70 -19.34
CA LYS A 148 -15.12 2.84 -20.54
C LYS A 148 -14.18 3.39 -21.63
N SER A 149 -13.19 4.21 -21.28
CA SER A 149 -12.23 4.79 -22.24
C SER A 149 -11.52 3.72 -23.09
N TYR A 150 -11.26 2.55 -22.52
CA TYR A 150 -10.66 1.39 -23.20
C TYR A 150 -11.44 0.91 -24.44
N LEU A 151 -12.74 1.22 -24.56
CA LEU A 151 -13.52 0.90 -25.76
C LEU A 151 -13.21 1.81 -26.95
N GLN A 152 -12.70 3.00 -26.66
CA GLN A 152 -12.41 4.04 -27.63
C GLN A 152 -10.93 4.01 -28.04
N GLY A 153 -10.05 3.55 -27.14
CA GLY A 153 -8.61 3.43 -27.37
C GLY A 153 -7.79 4.37 -26.50
N SER A 154 -6.59 4.71 -26.96
CA SER A 154 -5.63 5.56 -26.27
C SER A 154 -5.71 7.00 -26.76
N PHE A 155 -6.00 7.94 -25.86
CA PHE A 155 -6.09 9.38 -26.13
C PHE A 155 -5.33 10.18 -25.07
N ALA A 156 -4.85 11.36 -25.45
CA ALA A 156 -4.12 12.26 -24.56
C ALA A 156 -5.05 13.13 -23.68
N ASP A 157 -6.36 13.05 -23.91
CA ASP A 157 -7.38 13.81 -23.19
C ASP A 157 -8.30 12.91 -22.36
N ASN A 158 -9.02 13.54 -21.44
CA ASN A 158 -10.03 12.91 -20.59
C ASN A 158 -11.45 13.05 -21.17
N GLU A 159 -11.65 13.58 -22.38
CA GLU A 159 -12.99 13.77 -22.97
C GLU A 159 -13.69 12.42 -23.20
N HIS A 160 -12.90 11.37 -23.38
CA HIS A 160 -13.34 10.01 -23.64
C HIS A 160 -13.38 9.13 -22.38
N GLY A 161 -13.19 9.74 -21.20
CA GLY A 161 -13.02 9.09 -19.90
C GLY A 161 -11.56 8.96 -19.48
N THR A 162 -11.33 8.72 -18.19
CA THR A 162 -9.99 8.54 -17.62
C THR A 162 -9.42 7.16 -17.93
N GLY A 163 -8.10 7.07 -18.06
CA GLY A 163 -7.37 5.79 -18.13
C GLY A 163 -7.52 4.94 -16.87
N PRO A 164 -7.00 3.70 -16.89
CA PRO A 164 -7.01 2.83 -15.72
C PRO A 164 -6.21 3.45 -14.57
N TRP A 165 -6.67 3.23 -13.35
CA TRP A 165 -5.90 3.55 -12.16
C TRP A 165 -4.91 2.41 -11.90
N TRP A 166 -3.68 2.78 -11.59
CA TRP A 166 -2.56 1.90 -11.28
C TRP A 166 -2.39 1.84 -9.78
N ILE A 167 -2.61 0.66 -9.21
CA ILE A 167 -2.64 0.49 -7.76
C ILE A 167 -1.50 -0.44 -7.39
N SER A 168 -0.55 0.05 -6.61
CA SER A 168 0.57 -0.74 -6.06
C SER A 168 0.56 -0.70 -4.53
N PHE A 169 0.88 -1.82 -3.89
CA PHE A 169 0.76 -1.94 -2.43
C PHE A 169 1.54 -3.12 -1.86
N ASP A 170 1.74 -3.11 -0.54
CA ASP A 170 2.22 -4.27 0.20
C ASP A 170 1.07 -5.29 0.39
N ARG A 171 1.27 -6.55 -0.02
CA ARG A 171 0.24 -7.59 0.03
C ARG A 171 -0.04 -8.14 1.43
N SER A 172 0.79 -7.80 2.41
CA SER A 172 0.60 -8.23 3.79
C SER A 172 -0.71 -7.66 4.33
N LEU A 173 -1.44 -8.48 5.08
CA LEU A 173 -2.58 -7.99 5.86
C LEU A 173 -2.04 -7.13 7.01
N PRO A 174 -2.61 -5.95 7.30
CA PRO A 174 -2.15 -5.11 8.40
C PRO A 174 -1.99 -5.85 9.75
N SER A 175 -2.91 -6.78 10.04
CA SER A 175 -2.91 -7.60 11.26
C SER A 175 -1.69 -8.51 11.41
N THR A 176 -1.01 -8.88 10.32
CA THR A 176 0.16 -9.77 10.36
C THR A 176 1.49 -9.04 10.48
N VAL A 177 1.51 -7.73 10.25
CA VAL A 177 2.76 -6.95 10.19
C VAL A 177 3.28 -6.64 11.59
N LYS A 178 4.01 -7.57 12.21
CA LYS A 178 4.58 -7.37 13.57
C LYS A 178 5.77 -6.40 13.58
N LYS A 179 6.53 -6.35 12.49
CA LYS A 179 7.69 -5.48 12.30
C LYS A 179 7.84 -5.14 10.82
N LEU A 180 8.33 -3.95 10.51
CA LEU A 180 8.72 -3.62 9.14
C LEU A 180 10.07 -4.21 8.80
N ASP A 181 10.16 -4.85 7.65
CA ASP A 181 11.42 -5.34 7.11
C ASP A 181 12.37 -4.16 6.86
N LEU A 182 13.61 -4.29 7.34
CA LEU A 182 14.62 -3.26 7.20
C LEU A 182 14.97 -3.04 5.73
N ILE A 183 14.98 -4.10 4.90
CA ILE A 183 15.33 -3.98 3.49
C ILE A 183 14.36 -3.08 2.72
N LYS A 184 13.07 -3.12 3.08
CA LYS A 184 12.01 -2.30 2.47
C LYS A 184 12.08 -0.83 2.87
N ARG A 185 12.85 -0.51 3.91
CA ARG A 185 13.03 0.85 4.44
C ARG A 185 14.27 1.54 3.90
N LEU A 186 15.14 0.86 3.17
CA LEU A 186 16.36 1.48 2.65
C LEU A 186 16.03 2.47 1.53
N ASP A 187 16.78 3.56 1.45
CA ASP A 187 16.70 4.53 0.35
C ASP A 187 17.46 4.08 -0.90
N SER A 188 18.38 3.13 -0.75
CA SER A 188 19.21 2.52 -1.79
C SER A 188 19.31 1.00 -1.58
N PRO A 189 19.56 0.20 -2.64
CA PRO A 189 19.79 -1.23 -2.52
C PRO A 189 20.85 -1.57 -1.48
N ALA A 190 20.59 -2.56 -0.62
CA ALA A 190 21.63 -3.11 0.27
C ALA A 190 22.82 -3.71 -0.51
N THR A 191 22.67 -4.01 -1.79
CA THR A 191 23.76 -4.49 -2.64
C THR A 191 24.65 -3.38 -3.20
N ASP A 192 24.30 -2.10 -3.00
CA ASP A 192 25.13 -0.96 -3.40
C ASP A 192 26.22 -0.69 -2.35
N LEU A 193 27.28 -1.51 -2.44
CA LEU A 193 28.38 -1.48 -1.50
C LEU A 193 29.15 -0.15 -1.52
N GLN A 194 29.20 0.53 -2.68
CA GLN A 194 29.89 1.80 -2.82
C GLN A 194 29.13 2.91 -2.09
N THR A 195 27.82 3.01 -2.33
CA THR A 195 26.96 3.98 -1.62
C THR A 195 27.03 3.75 -0.11
N PHE A 196 26.96 2.49 0.34
CA PHE A 196 27.11 2.16 1.76
C PHE A 196 28.46 2.61 2.34
N ALA A 197 29.58 2.37 1.62
CA ALA A 197 30.92 2.69 2.11
C ALA A 197 31.20 4.20 2.18
N GLU A 198 30.79 4.95 1.15
CA GLU A 198 31.11 6.37 1.02
C GLU A 198 30.13 7.27 1.79
N TRP A 199 28.84 6.95 1.71
CA TRP A 199 27.76 7.82 2.18
C TRP A 199 26.88 7.17 3.25
N GLY A 200 26.96 5.85 3.42
CA GLY A 200 25.98 5.08 4.16
C GLY A 200 24.66 4.96 3.40
N ILE A 201 23.82 4.02 3.82
CA ILE A 201 22.46 3.85 3.28
C ILE A 201 21.47 4.36 4.33
N ALA A 202 20.57 5.25 3.95
CA ALA A 202 19.60 5.82 4.87
C ALA A 202 18.43 4.85 5.10
N VAL A 203 17.89 4.86 6.31
CA VAL A 203 16.78 3.99 6.71
C VAL A 203 15.54 4.83 6.94
N ASN A 204 14.64 4.81 5.97
CA ASN A 204 13.41 5.59 5.99
C ASN A 204 12.55 5.27 7.24
N PRO A 205 11.86 6.27 7.82
CA PRO A 205 11.00 6.07 8.99
C PRO A 205 9.74 5.29 8.65
N GLU A 206 9.29 5.35 7.39
CA GLU A 206 8.13 4.63 6.87
C GLU A 206 8.45 3.74 5.67
N ILE A 207 7.58 2.77 5.41
CA ILE A 207 7.45 2.14 4.10
C ILE A 207 6.16 2.61 3.43
N ARG A 208 6.14 2.68 2.11
CA ARG A 208 4.88 2.87 1.37
C ARG A 208 4.02 1.61 1.56
N ASP A 209 2.74 1.78 1.88
CA ASP A 209 1.80 0.68 2.10
C ASP A 209 0.84 0.53 0.91
N ILE A 210 0.31 1.65 0.40
CA ILE A 210 -0.58 1.74 -0.76
C ILE A 210 -0.24 2.98 -1.57
N ASP A 211 -0.28 2.86 -2.89
CA ASP A 211 -0.10 3.95 -3.84
C ASP A 211 -1.08 3.76 -5.00
N VAL A 212 -1.95 4.74 -5.18
CA VAL A 212 -2.96 4.79 -6.24
C VAL A 212 -2.60 5.93 -7.17
N ASN A 213 -2.20 5.58 -8.39
CA ASN A 213 -1.86 6.51 -9.45
C ASN A 213 -2.94 6.48 -10.53
N ILE A 214 -3.17 7.61 -11.18
CA ILE A 214 -4.09 7.72 -12.30
C ILE A 214 -3.30 8.11 -13.55
N THR A 215 -3.52 7.37 -14.63
CA THR A 215 -3.04 7.75 -15.96
C THR A 215 -4.10 8.58 -16.66
N THR A 216 -3.81 9.86 -16.88
CA THR A 216 -4.68 10.75 -17.64
C THR A 216 -4.26 10.83 -19.12
N ASP A 217 -2.98 10.59 -19.42
CA ASP A 217 -2.49 10.41 -20.79
C ASP A 217 -2.47 8.93 -21.17
N GLN A 218 -3.50 8.47 -21.87
CA GLN A 218 -3.62 7.07 -22.27
C GLN A 218 -2.77 6.73 -23.50
N THR A 219 -2.10 7.71 -24.13
CA THR A 219 -1.22 7.46 -25.29
C THR A 219 0.02 6.66 -24.92
N GLU A 220 0.50 6.82 -23.69
CA GLU A 220 1.70 6.14 -23.18
C GLU A 220 1.42 4.76 -22.57
N ILE A 221 0.14 4.35 -22.47
CA ILE A 221 -0.24 3.07 -21.84
C ILE A 221 0.53 1.88 -22.41
N ASN A 222 0.87 1.91 -23.70
CA ASN A 222 1.66 0.84 -24.33
C ASN A 222 3.08 0.76 -23.76
N SER A 223 3.74 1.92 -23.66
CA SER A 223 5.09 2.02 -23.11
C SER A 223 5.08 1.63 -21.64
N ASP A 224 4.11 2.14 -20.90
CA ASP A 224 3.94 1.85 -19.47
C ASP A 224 3.71 0.35 -19.22
N MET A 225 2.87 -0.30 -20.04
CA MET A 225 2.64 -1.75 -19.93
C MET A 225 3.90 -2.57 -20.25
N LYS A 226 4.73 -2.14 -21.21
CA LYS A 226 6.01 -2.82 -21.50
C LYS A 226 6.98 -2.68 -20.34
N ASP A 227 7.09 -1.50 -19.76
CA ASP A 227 7.94 -1.26 -18.60
C ASP A 227 7.44 -2.01 -17.36
N LEU A 228 6.13 -2.03 -17.14
CA LEU A 228 5.50 -2.79 -16.07
C LEU A 228 5.82 -4.28 -16.19
N LEU A 229 5.69 -4.86 -17.39
CA LEU A 229 5.93 -6.29 -17.60
C LEU A 229 7.41 -6.70 -17.44
N ARG A 230 8.35 -5.77 -17.40
CA ARG A 230 9.73 -6.06 -16.97
C ARG A 230 9.80 -6.48 -15.50
N GLY A 231 8.84 -6.04 -14.68
CA GLY A 231 8.78 -6.28 -13.23
C GLY A 231 8.17 -7.62 -12.80
N ILE A 232 7.80 -8.51 -13.72
CA ILE A 232 7.09 -9.76 -13.41
C ILE A 232 7.98 -10.91 -12.93
N TYR A 233 9.28 -10.86 -13.23
CA TYR A 233 10.21 -11.96 -12.98
C TYR A 233 10.84 -11.89 -11.58
N SER A 234 10.98 -13.04 -10.94
CA SER A 234 11.58 -13.27 -9.62
C SER A 234 13.04 -12.79 -9.54
N THR A 235 13.42 -12.26 -8.37
CA THR A 235 14.80 -11.93 -8.00
C THR A 235 15.50 -13.15 -7.42
N PHE A 236 14.74 -14.12 -6.94
CA PHE A 236 15.26 -15.34 -6.32
C PHE A 236 15.54 -16.42 -7.35
N VAL A 237 14.72 -16.50 -8.40
CA VAL A 237 14.83 -17.52 -9.44
C VAL A 237 14.74 -16.88 -10.82
N TYR A 238 15.80 -17.07 -11.61
CA TYR A 238 15.92 -16.45 -12.92
C TYR A 238 14.83 -16.96 -13.88
N GLY A 239 14.08 -16.02 -14.47
CA GLY A 239 13.08 -16.31 -15.49
C GLY A 239 11.75 -16.88 -14.97
N GLU A 240 11.58 -17.02 -13.66
CA GLU A 240 10.32 -17.49 -13.06
C GLU A 240 9.47 -16.33 -12.55
N ILE A 241 8.15 -16.50 -12.57
CA ILE A 241 7.21 -15.56 -11.96
C ILE A 241 7.18 -15.82 -10.45
N ASP A 242 7.37 -14.78 -9.64
CA ASP A 242 7.24 -14.90 -8.19
C ASP A 242 5.77 -14.83 -7.78
N TYR A 243 5.34 -15.74 -6.90
CA TYR A 243 4.00 -15.79 -6.32
C TYR A 243 3.98 -15.44 -4.83
N GLY A 244 5.11 -14.97 -4.29
CA GLY A 244 5.26 -14.60 -2.89
C GLY A 244 5.14 -15.79 -1.94
N LEU A 245 5.51 -17.01 -2.36
CA LEU A 245 5.38 -18.22 -1.53
C LEU A 245 6.30 -18.23 -0.31
N HIS A 246 7.33 -17.37 -0.31
CA HIS A 246 8.22 -17.15 0.83
C HIS A 246 7.61 -16.22 1.89
N GLU A 247 6.57 -15.46 1.56
CA GLU A 247 5.88 -14.59 2.53
C GLU A 247 5.12 -15.47 3.55
N PRO A 248 5.07 -15.08 4.83
CA PRO A 248 4.37 -15.85 5.86
C PRO A 248 2.92 -16.15 5.46
N LEU A 249 2.47 -17.37 5.76
CA LEU A 249 1.07 -17.76 5.56
C LEU A 249 0.17 -16.83 6.37
N PRO A 250 -0.82 -16.17 5.75
CA PRO A 250 -1.71 -15.27 6.46
C PRO A 250 -2.64 -16.05 7.38
N PRO A 251 -3.00 -15.47 8.55
CA PRO A 251 -3.84 -16.09 9.56
C PRO A 251 -5.23 -16.39 8.99
N ALA A 252 -5.97 -17.27 9.67
CA ALA A 252 -7.29 -17.68 9.22
C ALA A 252 -8.25 -16.46 9.14
N PRO A 253 -9.29 -16.49 8.29
CA PRO A 253 -10.26 -15.38 8.18
C PRO A 253 -10.87 -14.97 9.53
N SER A 254 -11.07 -15.93 10.43
CA SER A 254 -11.58 -15.71 11.80
C SER A 254 -10.63 -14.93 12.71
N GLU A 255 -9.35 -14.82 12.35
CA GLU A 255 -8.31 -14.09 13.10
C GLU A 255 -8.01 -12.71 12.50
N GLY A 256 -8.63 -12.37 11.35
CA GLY A 256 -8.38 -11.13 10.63
C GLY A 256 -9.02 -9.88 11.24
N THR A 257 -10.17 -10.04 11.91
CA THR A 257 -10.86 -8.95 12.61
C THR A 257 -10.65 -9.11 14.12
N PRO A 258 -10.01 -8.14 14.78
CA PRO A 258 -9.77 -8.24 16.22
C PRO A 258 -11.11 -8.21 16.98
N THR A 259 -11.31 -9.16 17.89
CA THR A 259 -12.50 -9.19 18.75
C THR A 259 -12.45 -8.04 19.76
N LEU A 260 -13.62 -7.63 20.28
CA LEU A 260 -13.71 -6.61 21.33
C LEU A 260 -12.77 -6.93 22.51
N GLN A 261 -12.80 -8.17 22.98
CA GLN A 261 -11.95 -8.64 24.08
C GLN A 261 -10.46 -8.52 23.74
N HIS A 262 -10.05 -8.92 22.53
CA HIS A 262 -8.66 -8.79 22.10
C HIS A 262 -8.21 -7.32 22.04
N ILE A 263 -9.08 -6.43 21.55
CA ILE A 263 -8.78 -4.99 21.51
C ILE A 263 -8.58 -4.46 22.93
N GLN A 264 -9.47 -4.80 23.87
CA GLN A 264 -9.37 -4.39 25.28
C GLN A 264 -8.06 -4.89 25.90
N GLU A 265 -7.75 -6.18 25.78
CA GLU A 265 -6.53 -6.78 26.31
C GLU A 265 -5.26 -6.10 25.76
N VAL A 266 -5.21 -5.84 24.46
CA VAL A 266 -4.06 -5.17 23.81
C VAL A 266 -3.92 -3.71 24.24
N LEU A 267 -5.03 -2.99 24.42
CA LEU A 267 -4.99 -1.61 24.93
C LEU A 267 -4.55 -1.56 26.40
N GLU A 268 -5.05 -2.46 27.24
CA GLU A 268 -4.64 -2.56 28.66
C GLU A 268 -3.15 -2.88 28.80
N GLN A 269 -2.63 -3.81 27.99
CA GLN A 269 -1.20 -4.13 27.94
C GLN A 269 -0.36 -2.91 27.53
N GLN A 270 -0.83 -2.14 26.55
CA GLN A 270 -0.15 -0.92 26.11
C GLN A 270 -0.12 0.18 27.16
N GLN A 271 -1.18 0.33 27.95
CA GLN A 271 -1.20 1.28 29.05
C GLN A 271 -0.19 0.95 30.16
N GLN A 272 0.24 -0.31 30.24
CA GLN A 272 1.27 -0.77 31.16
C GLN A 272 2.69 -0.60 30.61
N SER A 273 2.85 -0.13 29.36
CA SER A 273 4.18 0.08 28.78
C SER A 273 4.89 1.26 29.43
N ALA A 274 6.23 1.23 29.43
CA ALA A 274 7.04 2.27 30.04
C ALA A 274 6.81 3.65 29.38
N GLU A 275 6.62 3.65 28.06
CA GLU A 275 6.30 4.83 27.25
C GLU A 275 5.04 5.52 27.78
N VAL A 276 3.95 4.77 27.97
CA VAL A 276 2.66 5.32 28.39
C VAL A 276 2.67 5.69 29.87
N GLN A 277 3.24 4.85 30.74
CA GLN A 277 3.31 5.12 32.19
C GLN A 277 4.19 6.32 32.55
N SER A 278 5.14 6.70 31.68
CA SER A 278 5.99 7.88 31.89
C SER A 278 5.24 9.21 31.77
N VAL A 279 4.03 9.21 31.22
CA VAL A 279 3.23 10.41 30.96
C VAL A 279 2.10 10.53 31.99
N ASP A 280 1.98 11.70 32.61
CA ASP A 280 0.84 12.00 33.48
C ASP A 280 -0.43 12.23 32.65
N LEU A 281 -1.24 11.18 32.53
CA LEU A 281 -2.51 11.21 31.79
C LEU A 281 -3.54 12.20 32.38
N SER A 282 -3.36 12.67 33.62
CA SER A 282 -4.26 13.66 34.23
C SER A 282 -4.14 15.04 33.59
N LEU A 283 -3.01 15.30 32.91
CA LEU A 283 -2.80 16.53 32.13
C LEU A 283 -3.56 16.53 30.80
N LEU A 284 -4.04 15.36 30.35
CA LEU A 284 -4.82 15.23 29.13
C LEU A 284 -6.30 15.49 29.39
N ARG A 285 -6.82 16.54 28.75
CA ARG A 285 -8.24 16.86 28.72
C ARG A 285 -8.89 16.16 27.53
N LEU A 286 -9.94 15.40 27.81
CA LEU A 286 -10.74 14.72 26.80
C LEU A 286 -12.10 15.38 26.67
N THR A 287 -12.53 15.56 25.43
CA THR A 287 -13.88 16.03 25.09
C THR A 287 -14.53 15.04 24.14
N LEU A 288 -15.72 14.57 24.49
CA LEU A 288 -16.53 13.69 23.65
C LEU A 288 -17.32 14.51 22.64
N GLY A 289 -17.30 14.07 21.39
CA GLY A 289 -18.12 14.62 20.32
C GLY A 289 -19.59 14.18 20.39
N PRO A 290 -20.48 14.84 19.63
CA PRO A 290 -21.93 14.67 19.71
C PRO A 290 -22.47 13.27 19.34
N GLU A 291 -21.66 12.40 18.74
CA GLU A 291 -22.07 11.08 18.24
C GLU A 291 -21.31 9.89 18.85
N ASN A 292 -20.55 10.07 19.94
CA ASN A 292 -19.71 9.02 20.55
C ASN A 292 -18.67 8.36 19.61
N ASN A 293 -18.53 8.87 18.40
CA ASN A 293 -17.56 8.41 17.38
C ASN A 293 -16.36 9.35 17.26
N THR A 294 -16.34 10.43 18.06
CA THR A 294 -15.28 11.42 18.07
C THR A 294 -14.81 11.70 19.50
N VAL A 295 -13.50 11.69 19.72
CA VAL A 295 -12.86 12.09 20.97
C VAL A 295 -11.75 13.09 20.64
N THR A 296 -11.76 14.24 21.29
CA THR A 296 -10.67 15.20 21.20
C THR A 296 -9.80 15.09 22.44
N VAL A 297 -8.47 15.05 22.25
CA VAL A 297 -7.47 15.08 23.32
C VAL A 297 -6.62 16.33 23.19
N THR A 298 -6.47 17.07 24.29
CA THR A 298 -5.56 18.21 24.36
C THR A 298 -4.90 18.34 25.72
N ASN A 299 -3.65 18.82 25.74
CA ASN A 299 -2.97 19.27 26.96
C ASN A 299 -2.86 20.81 27.04
N SER A 300 -3.46 21.54 26.09
CA SER A 300 -3.45 23.00 26.07
C SER A 300 -4.48 23.57 27.06
N SER A 301 -4.04 24.51 27.89
CA SER A 301 -4.89 25.17 28.88
C SER A 301 -5.66 26.38 28.33
N SER A 302 -5.21 26.97 27.21
CA SER A 302 -5.58 28.32 26.79
C SER A 302 -6.47 28.41 25.55
N GLY A 303 -6.88 27.28 24.94
CA GLY A 303 -7.69 27.30 23.71
C GLY A 303 -7.00 27.96 22.51
N GLY A 304 -5.69 28.22 22.62
CA GLY A 304 -4.86 28.71 21.53
C GLY A 304 -4.44 27.59 20.59
N GLU A 305 -3.79 27.99 19.51
CA GLU A 305 -3.20 27.09 18.53
C GLU A 305 -2.19 26.14 19.20
N CYS A 306 -2.27 24.85 18.90
CA CYS A 306 -1.40 23.83 19.49
C CYS A 306 -0.22 23.53 18.57
N ASP A 307 0.93 23.17 19.15
CA ASP A 307 2.14 22.81 18.39
C ASP A 307 1.83 21.67 17.42
N LEU A 308 1.13 20.63 17.88
CA LEU A 308 0.72 19.50 17.04
C LEU A 308 -0.80 19.47 16.90
N GLN A 309 -1.31 19.46 15.66
CA GLN A 309 -2.73 19.35 15.38
C GLN A 309 -2.98 18.27 14.33
N TYR A 310 -3.70 17.21 14.70
CA TYR A 310 -3.96 16.09 13.78
C TYR A 310 -5.36 15.49 13.97
N VAL A 311 -5.92 15.02 12.86
CA VAL A 311 -7.06 14.09 12.87
C VAL A 311 -6.51 12.67 12.74
N ILE A 312 -6.99 11.78 13.60
CA ILE A 312 -6.59 10.37 13.68
C ILE A 312 -7.81 9.49 13.49
N TYR A 313 -7.85 8.70 12.42
CA TYR A 313 -8.88 7.69 12.23
C TYR A 313 -8.49 6.37 12.89
N VAL A 314 -9.41 5.82 13.69
CA VAL A 314 -9.21 4.55 14.41
C VAL A 314 -9.94 3.42 13.68
N GLN A 315 -9.33 2.94 12.60
CA GLN A 315 -9.94 1.99 11.66
C GLN A 315 -10.31 0.65 12.31
N PHE A 316 -9.48 0.16 13.23
CA PHE A 316 -9.74 -1.13 13.88
C PHE A 316 -10.97 -1.14 14.79
N LEU A 317 -11.50 0.03 15.16
CA LEU A 317 -12.75 0.16 15.92
C LEU A 317 -14.01 0.18 15.03
N ALA A 318 -13.86 0.26 13.70
CA ALA A 318 -15.00 0.39 12.79
C ALA A 318 -15.97 -0.81 12.88
N ASN A 319 -15.47 -2.02 13.17
CA ASN A 319 -16.25 -3.25 13.31
C ASN A 319 -16.77 -3.52 14.75
N VAL A 320 -16.49 -2.64 15.71
CA VAL A 320 -16.89 -2.84 17.10
C VAL A 320 -18.24 -2.18 17.33
N ASP A 321 -19.29 -2.90 17.73
CA ASP A 321 -20.61 -2.29 17.93
C ASP A 321 -20.91 -1.81 19.35
N GLN A 322 -20.20 -2.36 20.34
CA GLN A 322 -20.40 -2.08 21.77
C GLN A 322 -19.21 -1.32 22.36
N GLU A 323 -19.45 -0.47 23.36
CA GLU A 323 -18.39 0.25 24.10
C GLU A 323 -17.44 1.10 23.23
N LYS A 324 -17.84 1.44 21.99
CA LYS A 324 -17.02 2.22 21.03
C LYS A 324 -16.40 3.46 21.67
N ALA A 325 -17.20 4.24 22.41
CA ALA A 325 -16.74 5.47 23.06
C ALA A 325 -15.62 5.21 24.08
N ALA A 326 -15.78 4.21 24.95
CA ALA A 326 -14.80 3.88 25.98
C ALA A 326 -13.48 3.39 25.37
N LEU A 327 -13.56 2.55 24.32
CA LEU A 327 -12.38 2.10 23.57
C LEU A 327 -11.71 3.25 22.82
N LEU A 328 -12.50 4.15 22.23
CA LEU A 328 -11.98 5.32 21.53
C LEU A 328 -11.25 6.26 22.50
N GLU A 329 -11.82 6.53 23.68
CA GLU A 329 -11.15 7.30 24.73
C GLU A 329 -9.85 6.65 25.19
N THR A 330 -9.88 5.33 25.43
CA THR A 330 -8.73 4.55 25.86
C THR A 330 -7.63 4.59 24.79
N THR A 331 -8.00 4.40 23.52
CA THR A 331 -7.11 4.51 22.37
C THR A 331 -6.51 5.91 22.28
N ALA A 332 -7.35 6.93 22.40
CA ALA A 332 -6.96 8.32 22.30
C ALA A 332 -5.93 8.71 23.37
N ARG A 333 -6.16 8.31 24.64
CA ARG A 333 -5.19 8.51 25.73
C ARG A 333 -3.88 7.79 25.48
N THR A 334 -3.95 6.51 25.10
CA THR A 334 -2.78 5.64 24.95
C THR A 334 -1.90 6.09 23.79
N PHE A 335 -2.50 6.39 22.63
CA PHE A 335 -1.76 6.91 21.47
C PHE A 335 -1.12 8.25 21.79
N THR A 336 -1.88 9.16 22.41
CA THR A 336 -1.39 10.49 22.78
C THR A 336 -0.21 10.41 23.74
N ALA A 337 -0.29 9.56 24.77
CA ALA A 337 0.81 9.34 25.70
C ALA A 337 2.04 8.74 25.01
N GLY A 338 1.83 7.75 24.12
CA GLY A 338 2.88 7.17 23.29
C GLY A 338 3.61 8.23 22.47
N VAL A 339 2.88 9.12 21.80
CA VAL A 339 3.48 10.25 21.06
C VAL A 339 4.27 11.16 21.99
N ILE A 340 3.66 11.65 23.07
CA ILE A 340 4.31 12.59 24.01
C ILE A 340 5.61 12.01 24.59
N SER A 341 5.60 10.73 24.96
CA SER A 341 6.77 10.06 25.55
C SER A 341 8.00 10.03 24.62
N CYS A 342 7.77 10.14 23.32
CA CYS A 342 8.81 10.10 22.29
C CYS A 342 9.28 11.50 21.84
N LEU A 343 8.69 12.58 22.39
CA LEU A 343 9.06 13.95 22.02
C LEU A 343 10.19 14.47 22.92
N PRO A 344 11.19 15.18 22.36
CA PRO A 344 12.34 15.68 23.14
C PRO A 344 11.97 16.86 24.06
N ALA A 345 10.87 17.57 23.76
CA ALA A 345 10.37 18.69 24.54
C ALA A 345 8.85 18.59 24.68
N SER A 346 8.32 19.17 25.76
CA SER A 346 6.88 19.26 25.97
C SER A 346 6.24 20.13 24.89
N LYS A 347 5.42 19.50 24.04
CA LYS A 347 4.61 20.17 23.02
C LYS A 347 3.14 20.21 23.41
N THR A 348 2.47 21.28 23.07
CA THR A 348 1.01 21.39 23.12
C THR A 348 0.40 20.61 21.97
N ILE A 349 -0.66 19.85 22.25
CA ILE A 349 -1.28 18.95 21.29
C ILE A 349 -2.79 19.16 21.21
N TYR A 350 -3.33 18.97 20.02
CA TYR A 350 -4.74 18.85 19.75
C TYR A 350 -4.94 17.69 18.77
N PHE A 351 -5.40 16.56 19.29
CA PHE A 351 -5.65 15.36 18.50
C PHE A 351 -7.14 15.06 18.48
N GLU A 352 -7.71 14.92 17.30
CA GLU A 352 -9.11 14.55 17.12
C GLU A 352 -9.19 13.12 16.57
N PHE A 353 -9.70 12.22 17.40
CA PHE A 353 -9.86 10.81 17.07
C PHE A 353 -11.26 10.57 16.52
N ARG A 354 -11.36 9.88 15.38
CA ARG A 354 -12.62 9.55 14.71
C ARG A 354 -12.69 8.06 14.39
N ILE A 355 -13.86 7.46 14.46
CA ILE A 355 -14.07 6.10 13.94
C ILE A 355 -14.57 6.22 12.48
N PRO A 356 -13.81 5.73 11.49
CA PRO A 356 -14.23 5.76 10.08
C PRO A 356 -15.27 4.65 9.79
N GLY A 357 -15.72 4.57 8.54
CA GLY A 357 -16.41 3.39 8.03
C GLY A 357 -15.49 2.16 7.97
N LEU A 358 -16.03 1.01 7.60
CA LEU A 358 -15.30 -0.28 7.64
C LEU A 358 -14.06 -0.36 6.74
N SER A 359 -14.00 0.48 5.71
CA SER A 359 -12.91 0.52 4.74
C SER A 359 -12.21 1.88 4.77
N LEU A 360 -10.92 1.89 4.41
CA LEU A 360 -10.15 3.11 4.23
C LEU A 360 -10.78 4.03 3.16
N SER A 361 -11.51 3.47 2.20
CA SER A 361 -12.35 4.20 1.23
C SER A 361 -13.25 5.26 1.87
N SER A 362 -13.75 4.99 3.09
CA SER A 362 -14.63 5.94 3.79
C SER A 362 -13.95 7.25 4.17
N ILE A 363 -12.62 7.28 4.18
CA ILE A 363 -11.82 8.47 4.49
C ILE A 363 -11.76 9.43 3.28
N ILE A 364 -11.91 8.92 2.05
CA ILE A 364 -11.85 9.74 0.82
C ILE A 364 -12.91 10.85 0.84
N SER A 365 -14.11 10.55 1.32
CA SER A 365 -15.24 11.49 1.39
C SER A 365 -15.40 12.15 2.76
N ALA A 366 -14.38 12.09 3.62
CA ALA A 366 -14.46 12.67 4.95
C ALA A 366 -14.58 14.20 4.90
N PRO A 367 -15.34 14.82 5.83
CA PRO A 367 -15.44 16.28 5.90
C PRO A 367 -14.08 16.90 6.26
N PRO A 368 -13.82 18.15 5.82
CA PRO A 368 -12.60 18.85 6.16
C PRO A 368 -12.43 18.96 7.67
N ASN A 369 -11.17 18.94 8.12
CA ASN A 369 -10.82 18.80 9.52
C ASN A 369 -11.24 20.00 10.40
N GLY A 370 -11.64 21.13 9.79
CA GLY A 370 -12.10 22.32 10.51
C GLY A 370 -10.97 23.13 11.17
N PHE A 371 -9.73 22.65 11.07
CA PHE A 371 -8.49 23.30 11.53
C PHE A 371 -7.32 22.87 10.64
N ASP A 372 -6.23 23.62 10.67
CA ASP A 372 -5.02 23.32 9.92
C ASP A 372 -4.24 22.18 10.58
N VAL A 373 -4.02 21.11 9.84
CA VAL A 373 -3.32 19.91 10.31
C VAL A 373 -1.81 20.09 10.16
N GLY A 374 -1.03 19.57 11.11
CA GLY A 374 0.43 19.55 11.05
C GLY A 374 1.11 19.93 12.36
N ALA A 375 2.44 19.98 12.31
CA ALA A 375 3.29 20.53 13.36
C ALA A 375 3.62 22.00 13.08
N SER A 376 3.44 22.87 14.05
CA SER A 376 3.78 24.29 13.97
C SER A 376 5.29 24.49 14.13
N HIS A 377 5.90 25.18 13.17
CA HIS A 377 7.33 25.51 13.17
C HIS A 377 7.55 26.97 12.76
N GLU A 378 8.54 27.60 13.37
CA GLU A 378 9.03 28.92 12.97
C GLU A 378 10.06 28.75 11.84
N PHE A 379 9.83 29.38 10.69
CA PHE A 379 10.72 29.38 9.53
C PHE A 379 11.46 30.72 9.38
N GLU A 380 12.41 30.76 8.45
CA GLU A 380 13.19 31.99 8.17
C GLU A 380 12.25 33.16 7.81
N ALA A 381 12.48 34.32 8.43
CA ALA A 381 11.62 35.51 8.49
C ALA A 381 10.57 35.57 9.63
N GLY A 382 10.59 34.63 10.57
CA GLY A 382 9.70 34.65 11.76
C GLY A 382 8.25 34.29 11.44
N SER A 383 8.01 33.71 10.25
CA SER A 383 6.71 33.16 9.89
C SER A 383 6.55 31.79 10.55
N VAL A 384 5.41 31.60 11.20
CA VAL A 384 5.00 30.30 11.73
C VAL A 384 4.18 29.59 10.65
N MET A 385 4.58 28.37 10.29
CA MET A 385 3.88 27.55 9.30
C MET A 385 3.72 26.12 9.81
N ARG A 386 2.66 25.44 9.36
CA ARG A 386 2.44 24.03 9.66
C ARG A 386 3.14 23.13 8.66
N ALA A 387 4.00 22.26 9.17
CA ALA A 387 4.68 21.22 8.41
C ALA A 387 3.97 19.88 8.59
N LEU A 388 4.01 19.06 7.54
CA LEU A 388 3.33 17.77 7.45
C LEU A 388 4.28 16.68 6.95
N PRO A 389 4.15 15.42 7.40
CA PRO A 389 4.95 14.31 6.90
C PRO A 389 4.40 13.82 5.55
N GLN A 390 4.64 14.59 4.49
CA GLN A 390 4.05 14.36 3.16
C GLN A 390 4.86 13.48 2.21
N ILE A 391 6.14 13.25 2.51
CA ILE A 391 7.05 12.50 1.65
C ILE A 391 7.94 11.60 2.52
N ARG A 392 8.56 10.58 1.93
CA ARG A 392 9.56 9.72 2.62
C ARG A 392 10.80 10.48 3.11
N ARG A 393 10.87 11.80 2.91
CA ARG A 393 11.96 12.64 3.39
C ARG A 393 11.57 13.33 4.69
N ASP A 394 12.61 13.61 5.45
CA ASP A 394 12.48 14.18 6.78
C ASP A 394 11.99 15.62 6.79
N VAL A 395 12.29 16.39 5.73
CA VAL A 395 11.82 17.78 5.57
C VAL A 395 11.27 18.01 4.17
N SER A 396 10.12 18.68 4.09
CA SER A 396 9.68 19.40 2.90
C SER A 396 9.47 20.86 3.28
N VAL A 397 10.35 21.76 2.82
CA VAL A 397 10.30 23.20 3.13
C VAL A 397 9.06 23.86 2.51
N HIS A 398 8.52 23.25 1.45
CA HIS A 398 7.25 23.63 0.85
C HIS A 398 6.38 22.37 0.83
N PRO A 399 5.27 22.32 1.59
CA PRO A 399 4.36 21.20 1.49
C PRO A 399 3.90 21.09 0.03
N LEU A 400 3.97 19.88 -0.51
CA LEU A 400 3.36 19.61 -1.80
C LEU A 400 1.84 19.86 -1.65
N PRO A 401 1.20 20.52 -2.62
CA PRO A 401 -0.23 20.67 -2.61
C PRO A 401 -0.88 19.29 -2.48
N HIS A 402 -1.71 19.13 -1.46
CA HIS A 402 -2.45 17.91 -1.20
C HIS A 402 -3.85 18.34 -0.79
N HIS A 403 -4.83 17.51 -1.12
CA HIS A 403 -6.22 17.76 -0.77
C HIS A 403 -6.44 17.51 0.73
N PHE A 404 -5.88 16.41 1.25
CA PHE A 404 -6.17 15.96 2.61
C PHE A 404 -5.06 15.08 3.19
N PHE A 405 -4.70 15.33 4.45
CA PHE A 405 -3.76 14.53 5.24
C PHE A 405 -4.43 14.08 6.54
N THR A 406 -4.22 12.82 6.92
CA THR A 406 -4.65 12.29 8.23
C THR A 406 -3.77 11.13 8.69
N VAL A 407 -3.88 10.79 9.97
CA VAL A 407 -3.25 9.60 10.56
C VAL A 407 -4.30 8.50 10.65
N VAL A 408 -3.94 7.26 10.36
CA VAL A 408 -4.82 6.11 10.55
C VAL A 408 -4.16 5.08 11.47
N LEU A 409 -4.91 4.62 12.47
CA LEU A 409 -4.56 3.47 13.30
C LEU A 409 -5.31 2.26 12.76
N ASP A 410 -4.60 1.35 12.11
CA ASP A 410 -5.21 0.22 11.40
C ASP A 410 -5.32 -1.06 12.23
N LYS A 411 -4.66 -1.12 13.40
CA LYS A 411 -4.76 -2.21 14.38
C LYS A 411 -4.50 -1.70 15.81
N PRO A 412 -4.95 -2.44 16.85
CA PRO A 412 -4.91 -1.95 18.22
C PRO A 412 -3.51 -1.84 18.84
N ALA A 413 -2.51 -2.61 18.37
CA ALA A 413 -1.16 -2.65 18.94
C ALA A 413 -0.24 -1.53 18.42
N PHE A 414 -0.65 -0.26 18.50
CA PHE A 414 0.06 0.87 17.88
C PHE A 414 1.31 1.38 18.61
N ILE A 415 1.54 0.99 19.86
CA ILE A 415 2.78 1.29 20.59
C ILE A 415 3.88 0.29 20.22
N GLN A 416 3.58 -1.01 20.22
CA GLN A 416 4.58 -2.07 19.99
C GLN A 416 4.73 -2.49 18.53
N GLU A 417 3.70 -2.29 17.70
CA GLU A 417 3.69 -2.74 16.30
C GLU A 417 3.50 -1.56 15.33
N PRO A 418 3.96 -1.68 14.06
CA PRO A 418 3.84 -0.63 13.04
C PRO A 418 2.40 -0.48 12.55
N SER A 419 1.58 0.20 13.35
CA SER A 419 0.11 0.33 13.17
C SER A 419 -0.32 1.74 12.77
N VAL A 420 0.64 2.67 12.67
CA VAL A 420 0.38 4.07 12.32
C VAL A 420 0.62 4.25 10.83
N LEU A 421 -0.42 4.62 10.12
CA LEU A 421 -0.38 5.01 8.71
C LEU A 421 -0.49 6.53 8.58
N PHE A 422 0.34 7.12 7.74
CA PHE A 422 0.12 8.44 7.19
C PHE A 422 -0.64 8.31 5.89
N TYR A 423 -1.85 8.86 5.87
CA TYR A 423 -2.76 8.83 4.73
C TYR A 423 -2.76 10.20 4.05
N ILE A 424 -2.48 10.20 2.75
CA ILE A 424 -2.44 11.39 1.91
C ILE A 424 -3.37 11.19 0.74
N LEU A 425 -4.33 12.09 0.61
CA LEU A 425 -5.11 12.29 -0.60
C LEU A 425 -4.53 13.53 -1.30
N TRP A 426 -3.79 13.30 -2.38
CA TRP A 426 -3.11 14.36 -3.12
C TRP A 426 -4.12 15.18 -3.91
N THR A 427 -4.99 14.48 -4.63
CA THR A 427 -6.02 15.06 -5.49
C THR A 427 -7.34 14.39 -5.15
N ASP A 428 -8.43 15.17 -5.15
CA ASP A 428 -9.76 14.60 -5.03
C ASP A 428 -10.11 13.84 -6.32
N PRO A 429 -10.34 12.51 -6.29
CA PRO A 429 -10.61 11.72 -7.49
C PRO A 429 -11.94 12.09 -8.17
N SER A 430 -12.82 12.82 -7.49
CA SER A 430 -14.06 13.36 -8.07
C SER A 430 -13.84 14.67 -8.84
N GLN A 431 -12.71 15.34 -8.62
CA GLN A 431 -12.34 16.56 -9.32
C GLN A 431 -11.62 16.23 -10.62
N TYR A 432 -11.78 17.11 -11.60
CA TYR A 432 -11.15 16.98 -12.91
C TYR A 432 -9.63 17.03 -12.75
N ILE A 433 -8.94 15.96 -13.16
CA ILE A 433 -7.49 15.88 -13.22
C ILE A 433 -7.09 16.38 -14.61
N GLU A 434 -6.32 17.48 -14.66
CA GLU A 434 -5.73 17.94 -15.92
C GLU A 434 -4.81 16.85 -16.50
N PRO A 435 -4.68 16.71 -17.83
CA PRO A 435 -3.81 15.69 -18.41
C PRO A 435 -2.34 15.92 -18.02
N GLN A 436 -1.84 15.14 -17.05
CA GLN A 436 -0.42 14.99 -16.74
C GLN A 436 -0.08 13.50 -16.68
N SER A 437 1.09 13.15 -17.22
CA SER A 437 1.52 11.78 -17.57
C SER A 437 1.08 10.68 -16.60
N THR A 438 1.22 10.86 -15.30
CA THR A 438 0.64 10.01 -14.25
C THR A 438 0.69 10.77 -12.92
N ASP A 439 -0.45 10.87 -12.23
CA ASP A 439 -0.54 11.57 -10.95
C ASP A 439 -0.87 10.60 -9.82
N THR A 440 -0.14 10.70 -8.71
CA THR A 440 -0.51 10.02 -7.47
C THR A 440 -1.73 10.69 -6.89
N VAL A 441 -2.78 9.91 -6.61
CA VAL A 441 -4.04 10.40 -6.03
C VAL A 441 -4.14 10.02 -4.56
N ILE A 442 -3.80 8.78 -4.22
CA ILE A 442 -3.79 8.31 -2.84
C ILE A 442 -2.45 7.68 -2.52
N GLY A 443 -1.83 8.12 -1.42
CA GLY A 443 -0.63 7.51 -0.87
C GLY A 443 -0.82 7.19 0.60
N THR A 444 -0.41 6.00 1.01
CA THR A 444 -0.31 5.63 2.43
C THR A 444 1.09 5.17 2.77
N MET A 445 1.60 5.61 3.92
CA MET A 445 2.91 5.25 4.42
C MET A 445 2.79 4.68 5.83
N ARG A 446 3.32 3.48 6.05
CA ARG A 446 3.32 2.80 7.35
C ARG A 446 4.58 3.14 8.11
N SER A 447 4.42 3.78 9.25
CA SER A 447 5.52 4.10 10.15
C SER A 447 6.06 2.83 10.83
N ALA A 448 7.38 2.78 11.06
CA ALA A 448 8.02 1.61 11.64
C ALA A 448 7.76 1.41 13.16
N GLY A 449 7.08 2.35 13.81
CA GLY A 449 6.68 2.27 15.20
C GLY A 449 6.31 3.64 15.78
N ILE A 450 5.83 3.66 17.02
CA ILE A 450 5.36 4.90 17.66
C ILE A 450 6.45 5.97 17.76
N GLN A 451 7.71 5.57 17.96
CA GLN A 451 8.83 6.51 18.05
C GLN A 451 9.03 7.25 16.72
N GLU A 452 9.09 6.54 15.60
CA GLU A 452 9.22 7.13 14.27
C GLU A 452 7.98 7.98 13.95
N ALA A 453 6.78 7.46 14.26
CA ALA A 453 5.53 8.19 14.05
C ALA A 453 5.51 9.52 14.83
N ALA A 454 5.92 9.52 16.10
CA ALA A 454 5.98 10.72 16.93
C ALA A 454 6.98 11.74 16.38
N ARG A 455 8.19 11.30 16.01
CA ARG A 455 9.21 12.17 15.39
C ARG A 455 8.70 12.83 14.11
N ARG A 456 7.97 12.06 13.29
CA ARG A 456 7.40 12.51 12.01
C ARG A 456 6.19 13.41 12.20
N LEU A 457 5.29 13.11 13.13
CA LEU A 457 4.17 13.99 13.48
C LEU A 457 4.63 15.31 14.08
N ALA A 458 5.73 15.32 14.82
CA ALA A 458 6.32 16.57 15.31
C ALA A 458 7.20 17.28 14.27
N MET A 459 7.45 16.64 13.12
CA MET A 459 8.38 17.13 12.10
C MET A 459 9.74 17.54 12.71
N LEU A 460 10.27 16.73 13.63
CA LEU A 460 11.48 17.07 14.41
C LEU A 460 12.70 17.34 13.52
N ALA A 461 12.76 16.76 12.33
CA ALA A 461 13.82 17.06 11.39
C ALA A 461 13.86 18.53 10.96
N VAL A 462 12.74 19.25 10.99
CA VAL A 462 12.71 20.71 10.76
C VAL A 462 13.47 21.44 11.88
N GLU A 463 13.22 21.07 13.14
CA GLU A 463 13.92 21.62 14.31
C GLU A 463 15.41 21.27 14.32
N GLU A 464 15.70 20.01 13.98
CA GLU A 464 17.05 19.46 13.94
C GLU A 464 17.83 19.90 12.67
N ARG A 465 17.17 20.59 11.72
CA ARG A 465 17.70 21.02 10.41
C ARG A 465 18.28 19.87 9.58
N ILE A 466 17.62 18.72 9.65
CA ILE A 466 18.00 17.49 8.97
C ILE A 466 17.26 17.41 7.63
N THR A 467 17.99 17.24 6.53
CA THR A 467 17.40 17.17 5.18
C THR A 467 17.23 15.74 4.65
N GLU A 468 17.81 14.74 5.32
CA GLU A 468 17.84 13.32 4.92
C GLU A 468 17.48 12.42 6.11
N SER A 469 17.34 11.11 5.90
CA SER A 469 17.00 10.24 7.02
C SER A 469 18.07 10.20 8.10
N PRO A 470 17.72 10.51 9.37
CA PRO A 470 18.72 10.61 10.44
C PRO A 470 19.31 9.25 10.80
N ARG A 471 18.57 8.16 10.55
CA ARG A 471 19.06 6.80 10.79
C ARG A 471 19.75 6.27 9.54
N ARG A 472 21.00 5.84 9.70
CA ARG A 472 21.75 5.11 8.67
C ARG A 472 21.90 3.65 9.04
N LEU A 473 21.99 2.81 8.03
CA LEU A 473 22.22 1.38 8.16
C LEU A 473 23.58 1.15 8.83
N THR A 474 23.62 0.33 9.88
CA THR A 474 24.87 -0.05 10.55
C THR A 474 25.62 -1.13 9.75
N ARG A 475 26.90 -1.32 10.04
CA ARG A 475 27.73 -2.36 9.39
C ARG A 475 27.19 -3.76 9.67
N GLU A 476 26.75 -3.99 10.90
CA GLU A 476 26.17 -5.25 11.36
C GLU A 476 24.86 -5.53 10.63
N GLU A 477 23.93 -4.56 10.58
CA GLU A 477 22.67 -4.69 9.85
C GLU A 477 22.90 -4.91 8.35
N HIS A 478 23.83 -4.17 7.73
CA HIS A 478 24.15 -4.33 6.31
C HIS A 478 24.69 -5.73 5.99
N ARG A 479 25.59 -6.24 6.83
CA ARG A 479 26.11 -7.61 6.72
C ARG A 479 24.99 -8.66 6.84
N GLU A 480 24.11 -8.50 7.83
CA GLU A 480 22.97 -9.40 8.05
C GLU A 480 22.01 -9.41 6.86
N LEU A 481 21.70 -8.23 6.30
CA LEU A 481 20.86 -8.11 5.11
C LEU A 481 21.46 -8.81 3.89
N LEU A 482 22.79 -8.75 3.74
CA LEU A 482 23.50 -9.44 2.66
C LEU A 482 23.71 -10.94 2.95
N SER A 483 23.34 -11.42 4.14
CA SER A 483 23.53 -12.81 4.57
C SER A 483 25.00 -13.27 4.44
N LEU A 484 25.95 -12.39 4.77
CA LEU A 484 27.39 -12.66 4.67
C LEU A 484 28.00 -13.00 6.02
N SER A 485 28.98 -13.91 6.02
CA SER A 485 29.88 -14.07 7.17
C SER A 485 30.74 -12.81 7.39
N PRO A 486 31.27 -12.57 8.61
CA PRO A 486 32.18 -11.44 8.85
C PRO A 486 33.35 -11.41 7.85
N GLU A 487 33.96 -12.56 7.57
CA GLU A 487 35.13 -12.64 6.68
C GLU A 487 34.78 -12.31 5.22
N GLU A 488 33.66 -12.83 4.71
CA GLU A 488 33.17 -12.51 3.36
C GLU A 488 32.80 -11.03 3.23
N TYR A 489 32.23 -10.47 4.29
CA TYR A 489 31.85 -9.07 4.33
C TYR A 489 33.08 -8.15 4.26
N GLU A 490 34.13 -8.43 5.04
CA GLU A 490 35.39 -7.67 4.95
C GLU A 490 36.00 -7.76 3.55
N GLN A 491 36.02 -8.95 2.95
CA GLN A 491 36.54 -9.13 1.59
C GLN A 491 35.74 -8.31 0.57
N LYS A 492 34.41 -8.32 0.68
CA LYS A 492 33.56 -7.54 -0.21
C LYS A 492 33.70 -6.05 -0.03
N MET A 493 33.95 -5.56 1.19
CA MET A 493 34.08 -4.12 1.48
C MET A 493 35.47 -3.53 1.14
N ASN A 494 36.46 -4.38 0.81
CA ASN A 494 37.80 -3.97 0.40
C ASN A 494 37.87 -3.85 -1.13
N PHE A 495 37.24 -2.82 -1.70
CA PHE A 495 37.34 -2.49 -3.13
C PHE A 495 38.44 -1.45 -3.43
#